data_AF-A0A3B0QAG8-F1
#
_entry.id   AF-A0A3B0QAG8-F1
#
_cell.length_a   1.000
_cell.length_b   1.000
_cell.length_c   1.000
_cell.angle_alpha   90.00
_cell.angle_beta   90.00
_cell.angle_gamma   90.00
#
_symmetry.space_group_name_H-M   'P 1'
#
loop_
_entity.id
_entity.type
_entity.pdbx_description
1 polymer ?
#
loop_
_entity_poly.entity_id
_entity_poly.type
_entity_poly.pdbx_seq_one_letter_code
_entity_poly.pdbx_strand_id
1 'polypeptide(L)'
;MLIATHEIMLTLDELVLGCSKIIEQKGFLTIVLPIERSIDAFVALRKYKFEPKRIQYVYTRLTEKPKFALIEARYQTGSGTHFLKNIYLHDHNDKLNHDYLPEVKELYKPIKV
;
A
#
# COMPACT_ATOMS: atom_id res chain seq x y z
N MET A 1 -17.52 8.83 -5.29
CA MET A 1 -16.14 8.35 -5.53
C MET A 1 -15.11 9.48 -5.44
N LEU A 2 -15.40 10.69 -5.94
CA LEU A 2 -14.45 11.82 -5.92
C LEU A 2 -13.88 12.20 -4.54
N ILE A 3 -14.67 12.07 -3.48
CA ILE A 3 -14.27 12.54 -2.14
C ILE A 3 -12.99 11.85 -1.65
N ALA A 4 -12.87 10.53 -1.84
CA ALA A 4 -11.71 9.76 -1.42
C ALA A 4 -10.57 9.82 -2.45
N THR A 5 -10.87 9.77 -3.74
CA THR A 5 -9.83 9.78 -4.80
C THR A 5 -9.20 11.15 -5.00
N HIS A 6 -9.87 12.24 -4.61
CA HIS A 6 -9.37 13.60 -4.65
C HIS A 6 -9.17 14.22 -3.26
N GLU A 7 -9.28 13.43 -2.19
CA GLU A 7 -9.01 13.90 -0.82
C GLU A 7 -9.79 15.18 -0.42
N ILE A 8 -11.04 15.29 -0.88
CA ILE A 8 -11.83 16.52 -0.77
C ILE A 8 -12.21 16.85 0.69
N MET A 9 -12.45 15.81 1.50
CA MET A 9 -12.89 15.96 2.90
C MET A 9 -11.86 15.50 3.92
N LEU A 10 -10.86 14.73 3.48
CA LEU A 10 -9.84 14.17 4.34
C LEU A 10 -8.58 13.97 3.50
N THR A 11 -7.53 14.69 3.87
CA THR A 11 -6.22 14.56 3.23
C THR A 11 -5.45 13.37 3.81
N LEU A 12 -4.47 12.87 3.07
CA LEU A 12 -3.55 11.83 3.55
C LEU A 12 -2.83 12.24 4.84
N ASP A 13 -2.45 13.51 4.97
CA ASP A 13 -1.79 14.01 6.18
C ASP A 13 -2.73 13.98 7.40
N GLU A 14 -3.97 14.43 7.24
CA GLU A 14 -5.00 14.39 8.29
C GLU A 14 -5.38 12.95 8.67
N LEU A 15 -5.46 12.05 7.67
CA LEU A 15 -5.71 10.63 7.90
C LEU A 15 -4.63 10.03 8.80
N VAL A 16 -3.35 10.22 8.46
CA VAL A 16 -2.24 9.66 9.23
C VAL A 16 -2.14 10.31 10.62
N LEU A 17 -2.41 11.62 10.75
CA LEU A 17 -2.54 12.29 12.05
C LEU A 17 -3.66 11.68 12.90
N GLY A 18 -4.81 11.37 12.28
CA GLY A 18 -5.91 10.69 12.96
C GLY A 18 -5.48 9.31 13.48
N CYS A 19 -4.81 8.52 12.64
CA CYS A 19 -4.26 7.23 13.01
C CYS A 19 -3.27 7.32 14.18
N SER A 20 -2.39 8.34 14.22
CA SER A 20 -1.42 8.48 15.32
C SER A 20 -2.04 8.74 16.69
N LYS A 21 -3.30 9.21 16.72
CA LYS A 21 -4.03 9.48 17.96
C LYS A 21 -4.72 8.24 18.53
N ILE A 22 -4.96 7.22 17.71
CA ILE A 22 -5.74 6.03 18.11
C ILE A 22 -4.91 4.73 18.12
N ILE A 23 -3.83 4.64 17.33
CA ILE A 23 -2.99 3.45 17.25
C ILE A 23 -1.99 3.46 18.41
N GLU A 24 -1.98 2.39 19.19
CA GLU A 24 -1.05 2.21 20.31
C GLU A 24 0.40 1.98 19.83
N GLN A 25 1.36 2.20 20.73
CA GLN A 25 2.77 1.99 20.44
C GLN A 25 3.01 0.59 19.87
N LYS A 26 3.83 0.49 18.82
CA LYS A 26 4.12 -0.75 18.08
C LYS A 26 2.93 -1.34 17.31
N GLY A 27 1.77 -0.68 17.30
CA GLY A 27 0.63 -1.01 16.47
C GLY A 27 0.90 -0.75 14.98
N PHE A 28 0.02 -1.29 14.14
CA PHE A 28 0.18 -1.31 12.69
C PHE A 28 -0.83 -0.40 11.99
N LEU A 29 -0.38 0.24 10.92
CA LEU A 29 -1.19 0.97 9.97
C LEU A 29 -0.87 0.44 8.56
N THR A 30 -1.86 -0.11 7.88
CA THR A 30 -1.70 -0.62 6.51
C THR A 30 -2.54 0.22 5.56
N ILE A 31 -1.93 0.73 4.50
CA ILE A 31 -2.58 1.58 3.51
C ILE A 31 -2.26 1.08 2.10
N VAL A 32 -3.25 1.15 1.21
CA VAL A 32 -3.09 0.94 -0.22
C VAL A 32 -3.39 2.26 -0.93
N LEU A 33 -2.49 2.69 -1.81
CA LEU A 33 -2.63 3.93 -2.57
C LEU A 33 -2.00 3.82 -3.96
N PRO A 34 -2.40 4.69 -4.91
CA PRO A 34 -1.68 4.84 -6.18
C PRO A 34 -0.19 5.09 -5.95
N ILE A 35 0.67 4.52 -6.80
CA ILE A 35 2.12 4.60 -6.59
C ILE A 35 2.62 6.05 -6.55
N GLU A 36 1.98 6.95 -7.29
CA GLU A 36 2.36 8.36 -7.38
C GLU A 36 2.28 9.07 -6.03
N ARG A 37 1.43 8.57 -5.11
CA ARG A 37 1.25 9.11 -3.76
C ARG A 37 2.16 8.46 -2.71
N SER A 38 3.00 7.50 -3.10
CA SER A 38 3.86 6.76 -2.16
C SER A 38 4.84 7.66 -1.42
N ILE A 39 5.42 8.65 -2.08
CA ILE A 39 6.34 9.61 -1.44
C ILE A 39 5.61 10.46 -0.40
N ASP A 40 4.42 10.99 -0.75
CA ASP A 40 3.59 11.75 0.21
C ASP A 40 3.22 10.89 1.42
N ALA A 41 2.88 9.62 1.19
CA ALA A 41 2.59 8.67 2.26
C ALA A 41 3.80 8.46 3.17
N PHE A 42 5.00 8.24 2.64
CA PHE A 42 6.20 8.08 3.47
C PHE A 42 6.51 9.33 4.29
N VAL A 43 6.34 10.52 3.71
CA VAL A 43 6.51 11.80 4.41
C VAL A 43 5.50 11.93 5.54
N ALA A 44 4.20 11.72 5.27
CA ALA A 44 3.14 11.82 6.27
C ALA A 44 3.31 10.78 7.40
N LEU A 45 3.61 9.52 7.05
CA LEU A 45 3.87 8.45 8.02
C LEU A 45 4.99 8.83 8.98
N ARG A 46 6.16 9.25 8.46
CA ARG A 46 7.29 9.63 9.30
C ARG A 46 7.04 10.89 10.12
N LYS A 47 6.35 11.89 9.56
CA LYS A 47 5.93 13.10 10.29
C LYS A 47 5.16 12.74 11.56
N TYR A 48 4.32 11.72 11.50
CA TYR A 48 3.51 11.24 12.63
C TYR A 48 4.05 9.96 13.29
N LYS A 49 5.37 9.73 13.22
CA LYS A 49 6.09 8.65 13.91
C LYS A 49 5.67 7.23 13.52
N PHE A 50 5.07 7.02 12.36
CA PHE A 50 4.94 5.71 11.75
C PHE A 50 6.15 5.43 10.88
N GLU A 51 6.86 4.32 11.14
CA GLU A 51 7.93 3.88 10.25
C GLU A 51 7.38 2.89 9.23
N PRO A 52 7.53 3.12 7.91
CA PRO A 52 7.19 2.14 6.89
C PRO A 52 8.06 0.88 7.04
N LYS A 53 7.44 -0.26 7.37
CA LYS A 53 8.13 -1.52 7.65
C LYS A 53 8.09 -2.49 6.49
N ARG A 54 6.94 -2.62 5.82
CA ARG A 54 6.79 -3.52 4.67
C ARG A 54 6.17 -2.76 3.52
N ILE A 55 6.81 -2.84 2.36
CA ILE A 55 6.32 -2.21 1.12
C ILE A 55 6.19 -3.29 0.06
N GLN A 56 5.06 -3.32 -0.63
CA GLN A 56 4.83 -4.19 -1.77
C GLN A 56 4.21 -3.41 -2.91
N TYR A 57 4.77 -3.56 -4.11
CA TYR A 57 4.24 -2.89 -5.29
C TYR A 57 3.41 -3.85 -6.14
N VAL A 58 2.33 -3.31 -6.71
CA VAL A 58 1.44 -4.04 -7.62
C VAL A 58 1.62 -3.49 -9.01
N TYR A 59 1.96 -4.38 -9.93
CA TYR A 59 2.18 -4.11 -11.34
C TYR A 59 1.08 -4.77 -12.14
N THR A 60 0.64 -4.13 -13.23
CA THR A 60 -0.24 -4.82 -14.17
C THR A 60 0.50 -5.95 -14.89
N ARG A 61 1.72 -5.70 -15.38
CA ARG A 61 2.64 -6.69 -15.97
C ARG A 61 4.10 -6.35 -15.65
N LEU A 62 5.01 -7.30 -15.90
CA LEU A 62 6.43 -7.23 -15.49
C LEU A 62 7.18 -5.96 -15.93
N THR A 63 6.95 -5.50 -17.16
CA THR A 63 7.65 -4.35 -17.75
C THR A 63 6.88 -3.04 -17.62
N GLU A 64 5.70 -3.06 -17.00
CA GLU A 64 4.89 -1.86 -16.83
C GLU A 64 5.31 -1.11 -15.56
N LYS A 65 4.81 0.13 -15.41
CA LYS A 65 4.96 0.86 -14.16
C LYS A 65 4.07 0.22 -13.09
N PRO A 66 4.46 0.26 -11.81
CA PRO A 66 3.56 -0.13 -10.73
C PRO A 66 2.31 0.76 -10.75
N LYS A 67 1.17 0.22 -10.33
CA LYS A 67 -0.08 0.96 -10.15
C LYS A 67 -0.32 1.34 -8.69
N PHE A 68 0.00 0.42 -7.77
CA PHE A 68 -0.27 0.61 -6.35
C PHE A 68 0.95 0.31 -5.49
N ALA A 69 1.01 1.00 -4.35
CA ALA A 69 1.86 0.66 -3.22
C ALA A 69 0.98 0.18 -2.06
N LEU A 70 1.30 -1.01 -1.54
CA LEU A 70 0.82 -1.51 -0.27
C LEU A 70 1.90 -1.20 0.75
N ILE A 71 1.55 -0.42 1.77
CA ILE A 71 2.49 0.05 2.79
C ILE A 71 1.94 -0.35 4.14
N GLU A 72 2.70 -1.17 4.87
CA GLU A 72 2.50 -1.40 6.30
C GLU A 72 3.52 -0.57 7.07
N ALA A 73 3.04 0.24 8.00
CA ALA A 73 3.83 1.07 8.87
C ALA A 73 3.56 0.75 10.35
N ARG A 74 4.56 1.00 11.20
CA ARG A 74 4.50 0.66 12.61
C ARG A 74 4.76 1.87 13.49
N TYR A 75 3.85 2.12 14.43
CA TYR A 75 3.85 3.33 15.24
C TYR A 75 4.96 3.35 16.30
N GLN A 76 5.74 4.43 16.34
CA GLN A 76 6.83 4.69 17.28
C GLN A 76 7.84 3.54 17.38
N THR A 77 8.37 3.14 16.23
CA THR A 77 9.41 2.12 16.13
C THR A 77 10.64 2.64 15.39
N GLY A 78 11.78 1.96 15.57
CA GLY A 78 13.02 2.31 14.86
C GLY A 78 12.93 2.05 13.36
N SER A 79 13.95 2.41 12.62
CA SER A 79 14.04 2.22 11.16
C SER A 79 14.12 0.74 10.76
N GLY A 80 14.03 0.48 9.45
CA GLY A 80 14.19 -0.86 8.86
C GLY A 80 13.02 -1.24 7.98
N THR A 81 13.05 -0.75 6.75
CA THR A 81 12.03 -1.01 5.72
C THR A 81 12.43 -2.25 4.91
N HIS A 82 11.45 -3.11 4.65
CA HIS A 82 11.62 -4.31 3.84
C HIS A 82 10.70 -4.25 2.62
N PHE A 83 11.28 -4.43 1.43
CA PHE A 83 10.54 -4.51 0.18
C PHE A 83 10.20 -5.97 -0.11
N LEU A 84 8.90 -6.26 -0.17
CA LEU A 84 8.37 -7.57 -0.51
C LEU A 84 8.44 -7.81 -2.01
N LYS A 85 8.32 -9.08 -2.41
CA LYS A 85 8.18 -9.45 -3.82
C LYS A 85 6.96 -8.74 -4.41
N ASN A 86 7.14 -8.11 -5.56
CA ASN A 86 6.07 -7.43 -6.28
C ASN A 86 4.95 -8.41 -6.65
N ILE A 87 3.75 -7.87 -6.79
CA ILE A 87 2.59 -8.59 -7.32
C ILE A 87 2.45 -8.19 -8.79
N TYR A 88 2.33 -9.17 -9.67
CA TYR A 88 2.02 -8.96 -11.07
C TYR A 88 0.61 -9.47 -11.34
N LEU A 89 -0.25 -8.63 -11.91
CA LEU A 89 -1.66 -8.98 -12.09
C LEU A 89 -1.86 -10.01 -13.20
N HIS A 90 -1.21 -9.81 -14.35
CA HIS A 90 -1.42 -10.62 -15.55
C HIS A 90 -0.11 -11.19 -16.09
N ASP A 91 -0.24 -12.21 -16.94
CA ASP A 91 0.88 -12.77 -17.69
C ASP A 91 1.58 -11.67 -18.51
N HIS A 92 2.91 -11.66 -18.45
CA HIS A 92 3.73 -10.70 -19.17
C HIS A 92 3.79 -10.98 -20.68
N ASN A 93 3.82 -12.26 -21.06
CA ASN A 93 3.97 -12.74 -22.43
C ASN A 93 2.64 -12.72 -23.19
N ASP A 94 1.53 -12.96 -22.50
CA ASP A 94 0.18 -12.90 -23.09
C ASP A 94 -0.51 -11.56 -22.81
N LYS A 95 -0.33 -10.61 -23.73
CA LYS A 95 -0.88 -9.25 -23.60
C LYS A 95 -2.37 -9.15 -23.88
N LEU A 96 -2.95 -10.13 -24.58
CA LEU A 96 -4.38 -10.17 -24.93
C LEU A 96 -5.21 -10.82 -23.82
N ASN A 97 -4.58 -11.67 -23.02
CA ASN A 97 -5.19 -12.25 -21.84
C ASN A 97 -5.13 -11.28 -20.64
N HIS A 98 -6.30 -11.04 -20.06
CA HIS A 98 -6.49 -10.18 -18.89
C HIS A 98 -6.92 -10.97 -17.65
N ASP A 99 -6.75 -12.30 -17.66
CA ASP A 99 -6.94 -13.11 -16.47
C ASP A 99 -5.87 -12.80 -15.44
N TYR A 100 -6.27 -12.82 -14.16
CA TYR A 100 -5.31 -12.73 -13.08
C TYR A 100 -4.44 -13.99 -13.00
N LEU A 101 -3.17 -13.80 -12.67
CA LEU A 101 -2.25 -14.90 -12.36
C LEU A 101 -2.79 -15.74 -11.18
N PRO A 102 -2.50 -17.06 -11.12
CA PRO A 102 -2.99 -17.93 -10.05
C PRO A 102 -2.72 -17.39 -8.65
N GLU A 103 -1.51 -16.88 -8.39
CA GLU A 103 -1.13 -16.29 -7.11
C GLU A 103 -1.96 -15.06 -6.72
N VAL A 104 -2.43 -14.29 -7.71
CA VAL A 104 -3.31 -13.14 -7.47
C VAL A 104 -4.72 -13.63 -7.16
N LYS A 105 -5.21 -14.66 -7.86
CA LYS A 105 -6.51 -15.28 -7.59
C LYS A 105 -6.58 -15.84 -6.16
N GLU A 106 -5.48 -16.35 -5.62
CA GLU A 106 -5.41 -16.79 -4.22
C GLU A 106 -5.66 -15.64 -3.22
N LEU A 107 -5.23 -14.40 -3.52
CA LEU A 107 -5.45 -13.24 -2.64
C LEU A 107 -6.93 -12.87 -2.48
N TYR A 108 -7.76 -13.24 -3.45
CA TYR A 108 -9.22 -13.02 -3.40
C TYR A 108 -9.97 -14.12 -2.64
N LYS A 109 -9.29 -15.19 -2.26
CA LYS A 109 -9.90 -16.23 -1.43
C LYS A 109 -9.95 -15.75 0.01
N PRO A 110 -11.12 -15.80 0.67
CA PRO A 110 -11.21 -15.46 2.08
C PRO A 110 -10.29 -16.36 2.91
N ILE A 111 -9.44 -15.76 3.73
CA ILE A 111 -8.69 -16.49 4.74
C ILE A 111 -9.71 -16.89 5.81
N LYS A 112 -10.02 -18.19 5.90
CA LYS A 112 -10.81 -18.72 7.01
C LYS A 112 -9.92 -18.72 8.24
N VAL A 113 -10.26 -17.87 9.20
CA VAL A 113 -9.61 -17.75 10.51
C VAL A 113 -10.39 -18.56 11.53
#